data_AF-A0A6T5Y8B5-F1
#
_entry.id   AF-A0A6T5Y8B5-F1
#
_cell.length_a   1.000
_cell.length_b   1.000
_cell.length_c   1.000
_cell.angle_alpha   90.00
_cell.angle_beta   90.00
_cell.angle_gamma   90.00
#
_symmetry.space_group_name_H-M   'P 1'
#
loop_
_entity.id
_entity.type
_entity.pdbx_description
1 polymer ?
#
loop_
_entity_poly.entity_id
_entity_poly.type
_entity_poly.pdbx_seq_one_letter_code
_entity_poly.pdbx_strand_id
1 'polypeptide(L)'
;MTLTAVTLASMTPRARCAHGRKGRQDRRASQRTRAENDGAPTSGEAWMRDATSDDRAQSGMTNGDNLEHFLVGEPTYRYGTLTRKLPRRIVLVRHGESEGNVDENAYTRVPDSQIKLTPRGHEQAEHTGQALRDIMDSDGTDYSVFFYISPYRRSKETAIGIAKAFEGRKILGVREEPQLREQDFGNFQDFNKKQAEKRERRAFGRFFYRFPNGESGADVYDRITMFSDHMVRDIDAGRFPENTNMILATHGLTLRLFLMRWFHWTVAEYERIANPSNSQPIILERRENIDVQSSMHTKECYVLSQESMEGLAGCSSELCTMILPEESWTRALQLGNDVGMSLLPPPNAPRPSKEKSYDED
;
A
#
# COMPACT_ATOMS: atom_id res chain seq x y z
N MET A 1 -6.34 10.29 -60.10
CA MET A 1 -7.08 11.38 -60.75
C MET A 1 -7.43 12.40 -59.70
N THR A 2 -6.97 13.62 -59.91
CA THR A 2 -7.05 14.79 -59.05
C THR A 2 -8.41 15.50 -59.18
N LEU A 3 -8.79 16.20 -58.11
CA LEU A 3 -9.64 17.40 -58.05
C LEU A 3 -11.13 17.28 -58.37
N THR A 4 -11.98 17.62 -57.39
CA THR A 4 -12.63 18.95 -57.40
C THR A 4 -13.23 19.31 -56.03
N ALA A 5 -13.05 20.57 -55.67
CA ALA A 5 -13.62 21.23 -54.50
C ALA A 5 -14.98 21.86 -54.84
N VAL A 6 -15.84 22.00 -53.83
CA VAL A 6 -16.91 23.01 -53.79
C VAL A 6 -16.93 23.65 -52.41
N THR A 7 -17.01 24.98 -52.40
CA THR A 7 -16.85 25.90 -51.27
C THR A 7 -18.20 26.56 -50.90
N LEU A 8 -18.26 27.14 -49.69
CA LEU A 8 -19.17 28.20 -49.18
C LEU A 8 -20.57 27.74 -48.68
N ALA A 9 -21.15 28.22 -47.58
CA ALA A 9 -20.87 29.37 -46.71
C ALA A 9 -21.46 29.20 -45.28
N SER A 10 -20.97 30.07 -44.41
CA SER A 10 -21.39 30.47 -43.05
C SER A 10 -22.88 30.40 -42.66
N MET A 11 -23.14 30.11 -41.38
CA MET A 11 -23.95 30.96 -40.48
C MET A 11 -23.90 30.47 -39.02
N THR A 12 -23.54 31.37 -38.09
CA THR A 12 -23.83 31.24 -36.65
C THR A 12 -25.21 31.85 -36.36
N PRO A 13 -25.85 31.48 -35.23
CA PRO A 13 -25.92 32.50 -34.17
C PRO A 13 -25.82 31.97 -32.73
N ARG A 14 -25.29 32.85 -31.88
CA ARG A 14 -25.40 32.85 -30.41
C ARG A 14 -26.86 33.06 -29.97
N ALA A 15 -27.25 32.45 -28.86
CA ALA A 15 -28.36 32.94 -28.03
C ALA A 15 -27.97 32.95 -26.54
N ARG A 16 -27.86 34.16 -25.98
CA ARG A 16 -27.91 34.44 -24.54
C ARG A 16 -29.39 34.49 -24.13
N CYS A 17 -29.70 34.06 -22.92
CA CYS A 17 -30.91 34.51 -22.22
C CYS A 17 -30.54 35.00 -20.82
N ALA A 18 -30.76 36.30 -20.62
CA ALA A 18 -30.88 36.99 -19.34
C ALA A 18 -32.10 37.90 -19.48
N HIS A 19 -32.87 38.06 -18.41
CA HIS A 19 -33.79 39.16 -18.00
C HIS A 19 -34.83 38.53 -17.04
N GLY A 20 -35.21 39.08 -15.89
CA GLY A 20 -34.91 40.37 -15.28
C GLY A 20 -35.50 40.48 -13.86
N ARG A 21 -35.10 41.56 -13.17
CA ARG A 21 -35.41 42.02 -11.81
C ARG A 21 -36.90 42.32 -11.56
N LYS A 22 -37.36 42.21 -10.29
CA LYS A 22 -37.68 43.34 -9.37
C LYS A 22 -38.36 42.85 -8.07
N GLY A 23 -38.03 43.49 -6.94
CA GLY A 23 -38.80 43.43 -5.69
C GLY A 23 -37.95 43.73 -4.44
N ARG A 24 -38.01 44.97 -3.94
CA ARG A 24 -37.33 45.50 -2.74
C ARG A 24 -38.42 45.97 -1.77
N GLN A 25 -38.28 45.66 -0.49
CA GLN A 25 -38.83 46.31 0.74
C GLN A 25 -38.98 45.22 1.82
N ASP A 26 -38.80 45.42 3.12
CA ASP A 26 -38.18 46.46 3.94
C ASP A 26 -38.03 45.85 5.36
N ARG A 27 -37.00 46.29 6.07
CA ARG A 27 -36.81 46.41 7.53
C ARG A 27 -37.77 45.69 8.50
N ARG A 28 -37.18 44.99 9.49
CA ARG A 28 -37.42 45.29 10.92
C ARG A 28 -36.29 44.78 11.82
N ALA A 29 -35.86 45.67 12.70
CA ALA A 29 -34.93 45.46 13.80
C ALA A 29 -35.71 45.32 15.12
N SER A 30 -35.17 44.59 16.09
CA SER A 30 -35.43 44.75 17.53
C SER A 30 -34.23 44.14 18.28
N GLN A 31 -33.31 44.96 18.80
CA GLN A 31 -33.24 45.40 20.20
C GLN A 31 -33.22 44.20 21.18
N ARG A 32 -32.05 43.76 21.68
CA ARG A 32 -31.36 44.21 22.90
C ARG A 32 -32.29 44.48 24.09
N THR A 33 -32.24 43.60 25.09
CA THR A 33 -32.30 43.98 26.51
C THR A 33 -31.26 43.18 27.28
N ARG A 34 -30.47 43.91 28.05
CA ARG A 34 -29.44 43.50 29.01
C ARG A 34 -30.09 43.58 30.39
N ALA A 35 -29.90 42.59 31.24
CA ALA A 35 -30.09 42.74 32.68
C ALA A 35 -29.02 41.89 33.38
N GLU A 36 -28.33 42.54 34.32
CA GLU A 36 -27.17 42.08 35.07
C GLU A 36 -27.56 41.36 36.37
N ASN A 37 -26.58 40.62 36.87
CA ASN A 37 -26.20 40.38 38.27
C ASN A 37 -26.75 39.20 39.12
N ASP A 38 -25.74 38.46 39.59
CA ASP A 38 -25.49 37.91 40.93
C ASP A 38 -26.16 36.62 41.39
N GLY A 39 -25.30 35.60 41.64
CA GLY A 39 -25.61 34.47 42.50
C GLY A 39 -24.87 33.17 42.18
N ALA A 40 -23.61 33.04 42.58
CA ALA A 40 -23.02 31.72 42.87
C ALA A 40 -23.66 31.16 44.17
N PRO A 41 -23.77 29.83 44.37
CA PRO A 41 -22.62 29.07 44.86
C PRO A 41 -22.48 27.61 44.36
N THR A 42 -21.21 27.20 44.34
CA THR A 42 -20.55 25.89 44.58
C THR A 42 -21.37 24.60 44.79
N SER A 43 -21.07 23.61 43.94
CA SER A 43 -20.78 22.17 44.23
C SER A 43 -20.79 21.47 42.86
N GLY A 44 -19.80 20.73 42.37
CA GLY A 44 -18.93 19.74 42.97
C GLY A 44 -18.92 18.55 41.99
N GLU A 45 -17.72 18.05 41.66
CA GLU A 45 -17.43 16.79 40.92
C GLU A 45 -17.50 16.86 39.38
N ALA A 46 -16.40 16.92 38.61
CA ALA A 46 -15.15 16.13 38.51
C ALA A 46 -15.26 14.92 37.55
N TRP A 47 -14.74 15.07 36.33
CA TRP A 47 -14.15 13.98 35.52
C TRP A 47 -12.98 14.55 34.70
N MET A 48 -11.85 14.77 35.36
CA MET A 48 -10.56 14.96 34.69
C MET A 48 -9.45 14.45 35.60
N ARG A 49 -8.55 13.66 35.01
CA ARG A 49 -7.29 13.10 35.52
C ARG A 49 -7.42 11.77 36.23
N ASP A 50 -6.90 10.73 35.58
CA ASP A 50 -6.00 9.84 36.29
C ASP A 50 -4.66 9.85 35.56
N ALA A 51 -3.72 10.53 36.18
CA ALA A 51 -2.31 10.57 35.85
C ALA A 51 -1.61 10.57 37.21
N THR A 52 -1.16 9.40 37.63
CA THR A 52 -0.25 9.25 38.77
C THR A 52 1.06 8.66 38.27
N SER A 53 2.07 9.53 38.25
CA SER A 53 3.46 9.28 38.63
C SER A 53 3.55 8.40 39.90
N ASP A 54 4.59 7.64 40.22
CA ASP A 54 6.01 7.70 39.93
C ASP A 54 6.57 6.35 40.39
N ASP A 55 7.58 5.79 39.73
CA ASP A 55 8.59 5.00 40.44
C ASP A 55 9.93 5.15 39.72
N ARG A 56 10.80 5.98 40.33
CA ARG A 56 12.20 6.10 39.97
C ARG A 56 12.94 4.84 40.43
N ALA A 57 13.33 4.01 39.49
CA ALA A 57 14.40 3.03 39.70
C ALA A 57 15.58 3.36 38.77
N GLN A 58 16.68 3.77 39.38
CA GLN A 58 18.00 3.85 38.77
C GLN A 58 18.51 2.42 38.45
N SER A 59 18.70 2.10 37.18
CA SER A 59 19.63 1.08 36.69
C SER A 59 19.99 1.46 35.24
N GLY A 60 21.23 1.83 34.96
CA GLY A 60 22.27 0.88 34.57
C GLY A 60 22.57 1.11 33.08
N MET A 61 23.70 1.75 32.77
CA MET A 61 24.19 1.88 31.40
C MET A 61 24.37 0.48 30.80
N THR A 62 23.56 0.13 29.80
CA THR A 62 23.76 -1.07 28.96
C THR A 62 24.06 -0.64 27.54
N ASN A 63 25.24 -1.06 27.07
CA ASN A 63 25.74 -0.89 25.71
C ASN A 63 24.83 -1.57 24.66
N GLY A 64 24.66 -0.91 23.50
CA GLY A 64 24.24 -1.54 22.24
C GLY A 64 22.84 -1.13 21.74
N ASP A 65 22.78 -0.10 20.90
CA ASP A 65 21.57 0.46 20.27
C ASP A 65 20.81 -0.57 19.39
N ASN A 66 19.88 -1.31 19.98
CA ASN A 66 18.79 -1.96 19.24
C ASN A 66 17.66 -0.93 19.04
N LEU A 67 17.83 0.00 18.09
CA LEU A 67 16.78 0.97 17.78
C LEU A 67 15.60 0.27 17.07
N GLU A 68 14.53 -0.01 17.82
CA GLU A 68 13.24 -0.46 17.28
C GLU A 68 12.39 0.72 16.76
N HIS A 69 12.99 1.71 16.11
CA HIS A 69 12.28 2.86 15.55
C HIS A 69 12.96 3.45 14.32
N PHE A 70 12.20 4.20 13.53
CA PHE A 70 12.73 4.89 12.35
C PHE A 70 13.60 6.07 12.75
N LEU A 71 14.81 6.11 12.21
CA LEU A 71 15.65 7.30 12.24
C LEU A 71 15.28 8.16 11.02
N VAL A 72 14.38 9.12 11.20
CA VAL A 72 13.90 9.99 10.12
C VAL A 72 14.72 11.28 10.10
N GLY A 73 15.15 11.71 8.91
CA GLY A 73 15.83 12.99 8.72
C GLY A 73 14.87 14.17 8.82
N GLU A 74 15.40 15.39 8.73
CA GLU A 74 14.55 16.58 8.66
C GLU A 74 13.59 16.49 7.45
N PRO A 75 12.28 16.70 7.63
CA PRO A 75 11.31 16.55 6.56
C PRO A 75 11.55 17.61 5.47
N THR A 76 11.98 17.17 4.30
CA THR A 76 12.21 18.07 3.15
C THR A 76 11.01 18.19 2.21
N TYR A 77 9.85 17.64 2.57
CA TYR A 77 8.62 17.77 1.77
C TYR A 77 8.22 19.23 1.62
N ARG A 78 7.93 19.62 0.38
CA ARG A 78 7.42 20.95 0.07
C ARG A 78 6.07 20.81 -0.61
N TYR A 79 5.07 21.50 -0.07
CA TYR A 79 3.78 21.67 -0.73
C TYR A 79 3.88 22.76 -1.80
N GLY A 80 3.24 22.55 -2.95
CA GLY A 80 3.04 23.61 -3.95
C GLY A 80 4.19 23.81 -4.93
N THR A 81 5.02 22.79 -5.17
CA THR A 81 5.93 22.81 -6.33
C THR A 81 5.11 22.61 -7.61
N LEU A 82 5.32 23.49 -8.59
CA LEU A 82 4.59 23.46 -9.87
C LEU A 82 5.14 22.40 -10.84
N THR A 83 6.23 21.72 -10.46
CA THR A 83 6.90 20.73 -11.30
C THR A 83 6.69 19.33 -10.74
N ARG A 84 6.02 18.50 -11.55
CA ARG A 84 5.82 17.07 -11.31
C ARG A 84 7.18 16.37 -11.21
N LYS A 85 7.44 15.71 -10.08
CA LYS A 85 8.67 14.95 -9.82
C LYS A 85 8.33 13.50 -9.57
N LEU A 86 8.70 12.66 -10.52
CA LEU A 86 8.43 11.22 -10.44
C LEU A 86 9.48 10.54 -9.55
N PRO A 87 9.04 9.77 -8.53
CA PRO A 87 9.91 8.85 -7.79
C PRO A 87 10.76 7.97 -8.73
N ARG A 88 11.99 7.64 -8.32
CA ARG A 88 12.83 6.70 -9.06
C ARG A 88 12.23 5.29 -9.05
N ARG A 89 11.74 4.85 -7.88
CA ARG A 89 11.10 3.54 -7.69
C ARG A 89 9.88 3.62 -6.78
N ILE A 90 8.94 2.71 -7.02
CA ILE A 90 7.87 2.34 -6.09
C ILE A 90 8.09 0.85 -5.76
N VAL A 91 8.47 0.57 -4.52
CA VAL A 91 8.86 -0.75 -4.04
C VAL A 91 7.75 -1.28 -3.13
N LEU A 92 7.11 -2.37 -3.52
CA LEU A 92 6.13 -3.08 -2.70
C LEU A 92 6.83 -4.21 -1.97
N VAL A 93 6.69 -4.28 -0.65
CA VAL A 93 7.30 -5.36 0.15
C VAL A 93 6.23 -6.07 0.96
N ARG A 94 6.06 -7.37 0.71
CA ARG A 94 5.29 -8.24 1.62
C ARG A 94 6.08 -8.39 2.91
N HIS A 95 5.41 -8.31 4.06
CA HIS A 95 6.05 -8.53 5.36
C HIS A 95 6.92 -9.82 5.42
N GLY A 96 7.94 -9.81 6.28
CA GLY A 96 8.76 -10.97 6.61
C GLY A 96 7.94 -12.13 7.19
N GLU A 97 8.57 -13.29 7.38
CA GLU A 97 7.91 -14.43 8.01
C GLU A 97 7.33 -14.03 9.38
N SER A 98 6.06 -14.35 9.59
CA SER A 98 5.33 -14.02 10.81
C SER A 98 4.97 -15.27 11.60
N GLU A 99 4.68 -15.11 12.89
CA GLU A 99 4.21 -16.21 13.74
C GLU A 99 3.00 -16.91 13.11
N GLY A 100 2.08 -16.15 12.49
CA GLY A 100 0.92 -16.68 11.78
C GLY A 100 1.24 -17.34 10.42
N ASN A 101 2.45 -17.17 9.87
CA ASN A 101 2.90 -17.99 8.73
C ASN A 101 3.42 -19.35 9.18
N VAL A 102 4.01 -19.44 10.38
CA VAL A 102 4.53 -20.68 10.96
C VAL A 102 3.40 -21.51 11.58
N ASP A 103 2.54 -20.87 12.37
CA ASP A 103 1.39 -21.50 13.01
C ASP A 103 0.11 -20.69 12.75
N GLU A 104 -0.73 -21.20 11.86
CA GLU A 104 -2.01 -20.56 11.55
C GLU A 104 -2.95 -20.51 12.78
N ASN A 105 -2.73 -21.29 13.84
CA ASN A 105 -3.51 -21.16 15.07
C ASN A 105 -3.27 -19.84 15.80
N ALA A 106 -2.19 -19.12 15.51
CA ALA A 106 -1.90 -17.82 16.12
C ALA A 106 -3.08 -16.84 15.92
N TYR A 107 -3.73 -16.86 14.76
CA TYR A 107 -4.87 -15.99 14.43
C TYR A 107 -6.14 -16.26 15.26
N THR A 108 -6.20 -17.36 16.01
CA THR A 108 -7.34 -17.64 16.91
C THR A 108 -7.21 -16.96 18.26
N ARG A 109 -5.97 -16.56 18.63
CA ARG A 109 -5.64 -16.02 19.96
C ARG A 109 -5.07 -14.61 19.92
N VAL A 110 -4.45 -14.23 18.81
CA VAL A 110 -3.84 -12.91 18.60
C VAL A 110 -4.57 -12.22 17.44
N PRO A 111 -5.03 -10.96 17.60
CA PRO A 111 -5.62 -10.22 16.49
C PRO A 111 -4.66 -10.20 15.31
N ASP A 112 -5.15 -10.36 14.08
CA ASP A 112 -4.30 -10.38 12.88
C ASP A 112 -3.35 -9.16 12.83
N SER A 113 -3.86 -7.97 13.16
CA SER A 113 -3.07 -6.73 13.20
C SER A 113 -1.91 -6.74 14.20
N GLN A 114 -1.91 -7.63 15.20
CA GLN A 114 -0.92 -7.75 16.26
C GLN A 114 0.04 -8.93 16.09
N ILE A 115 -0.15 -9.77 15.08
CA ILE A 115 0.77 -10.87 14.76
C ILE A 115 2.15 -10.30 14.45
N LYS A 116 3.18 -10.86 15.12
CA LYS A 116 4.57 -10.42 15.04
C LYS A 116 5.34 -11.16 13.95
N LEU A 117 6.46 -10.59 13.54
CA LEU A 117 7.50 -11.31 12.83
C LEU A 117 8.15 -12.40 13.70
N THR A 118 8.62 -13.46 13.05
CA THR A 118 9.56 -14.40 13.66
C THR A 118 10.98 -13.80 13.64
N PRO A 119 11.95 -14.37 14.38
CA PRO A 119 13.36 -13.98 14.25
C PRO A 119 13.85 -14.03 12.78
N ARG A 120 13.47 -15.09 12.06
CA ARG A 120 13.73 -15.22 10.62
C ARG A 120 13.08 -14.10 9.81
N GLY A 121 11.86 -13.68 10.16
CA GLY A 121 11.18 -12.55 9.53
C GLY A 121 11.93 -11.23 9.70
N HIS A 122 12.56 -11.01 10.85
CA HIS A 122 13.43 -9.85 11.07
C HIS A 122 14.70 -9.90 10.22
N GLU A 123 15.39 -11.05 10.17
CA GLU A 123 16.56 -11.24 9.31
C GLU A 123 16.22 -11.02 7.82
N GLN A 124 15.08 -11.53 7.37
CA GLN A 124 14.57 -11.29 6.02
C GLN A 124 14.37 -9.80 5.72
N ALA A 125 13.81 -9.04 6.68
CA ALA A 125 13.57 -7.61 6.50
C ALA A 125 14.89 -6.81 6.41
N GLU A 126 15.88 -7.14 7.24
CA GLU A 126 17.20 -6.52 7.21
C GLU A 126 17.94 -6.82 5.92
N HIS A 127 17.91 -8.07 5.46
CA HIS A 127 18.49 -8.45 4.17
C HIS A 127 17.82 -7.72 3.00
N THR A 128 16.49 -7.60 3.01
CA THR A 128 15.77 -6.80 2.01
C THR A 128 16.20 -5.33 2.05
N GLY A 129 16.41 -4.76 3.23
CA GLY A 129 16.96 -3.41 3.36
C GLY A 129 18.32 -3.25 2.70
N GLN A 130 19.24 -4.19 2.96
CA GLN A 130 20.59 -4.20 2.38
C GLN A 130 20.53 -4.31 0.84
N ALA A 131 19.76 -5.26 0.32
CA ALA A 131 19.60 -5.43 -1.13
C ALA A 131 19.01 -4.18 -1.81
N LEU A 132 18.01 -3.53 -1.18
CA LEU A 132 17.44 -2.28 -1.70
C LEU A 132 18.45 -1.14 -1.67
N ARG A 133 19.26 -1.04 -0.62
CA ARG A 133 20.34 -0.06 -0.54
C ARG A 133 21.36 -0.27 -1.66
N ASP A 134 21.80 -1.51 -1.90
CA ASP A 134 22.78 -1.83 -2.95
C ASP A 134 22.26 -1.43 -4.34
N ILE A 135 20.98 -1.73 -4.64
CA ILE A 135 20.32 -1.29 -5.88
C ILE A 135 20.35 0.23 -6.00
N MET A 136 19.97 0.96 -4.94
CA MET A 136 19.89 2.42 -4.96
C MET A 136 21.27 3.09 -5.00
N ASP A 137 22.26 2.56 -4.30
CA ASP A 137 23.65 3.04 -4.32
C ASP A 137 24.27 2.80 -5.72
N SER A 138 23.87 1.72 -6.43
CA SER A 138 24.35 1.41 -7.79
C SER A 138 23.92 2.41 -8.87
N ASP A 139 22.84 3.18 -8.63
CA ASP A 139 22.41 4.24 -9.55
C ASP A 139 23.45 5.38 -9.66
N GLY A 140 24.38 5.49 -8.70
CA GLY A 140 25.43 6.52 -8.71
C GLY A 140 24.91 7.95 -8.50
N THR A 141 23.68 8.11 -8.02
CA THR A 141 23.04 9.41 -7.75
C THR A 141 22.55 9.48 -6.30
N ASP A 142 22.47 10.69 -5.75
CA ASP A 142 21.85 10.87 -4.43
C ASP A 142 20.36 10.52 -4.51
N TYR A 143 19.87 9.89 -3.44
CA TYR A 143 18.50 9.40 -3.36
C TYR A 143 17.95 9.55 -1.96
N SER A 144 16.64 9.47 -1.90
CA SER A 144 15.90 9.56 -0.66
C SER A 144 14.86 8.45 -0.59
N VAL A 145 14.42 8.11 0.61
CA VAL A 145 13.50 7.00 0.87
C VAL A 145 12.27 7.50 1.61
N PHE A 146 11.10 7.09 1.15
CA PHE A 146 9.82 7.38 1.79
C PHE A 146 9.09 6.09 2.11
N PHE A 147 8.63 5.91 3.35
CA PHE A 147 7.88 4.72 3.74
C PHE A 147 6.37 4.99 3.80
N TYR A 148 5.60 4.15 3.13
CA TYR A 148 4.20 3.89 3.44
C TYR A 148 4.08 2.54 4.11
N ILE A 149 3.41 2.46 5.26
CA ILE A 149 3.41 1.25 6.08
C ILE A 149 1.98 0.88 6.46
N SER A 150 1.61 -0.38 6.26
CA SER A 150 0.40 -0.92 6.86
C SER A 150 0.40 -0.79 8.39
N PRO A 151 -0.75 -0.55 9.05
CA PRO A 151 -0.82 -0.47 10.51
C PRO A 151 -0.49 -1.78 11.24
N TYR A 152 -0.40 -2.91 10.52
CA TYR A 152 -0.18 -4.23 11.10
C TYR A 152 1.25 -4.39 11.60
N ARG A 153 1.39 -4.99 12.79
CA ARG A 153 2.65 -5.12 13.51
C ARG A 153 3.76 -5.75 12.66
N ARG A 154 3.51 -6.90 12.04
CA ARG A 154 4.46 -7.56 11.11
C ARG A 154 4.95 -6.65 9.97
N SER A 155 4.10 -5.77 9.43
CA SER A 155 4.49 -4.83 8.37
C SER A 155 5.34 -3.69 8.93
N LYS A 156 5.03 -3.19 10.13
CA LYS A 156 5.84 -2.20 10.85
C LYS A 156 7.23 -2.75 11.17
N GLU A 157 7.29 -3.94 11.74
CA GLU A 157 8.55 -4.63 12.07
C GLU A 157 9.39 -4.88 10.82
N THR A 158 8.77 -5.26 9.69
CA THR A 158 9.46 -5.39 8.39
C THR A 158 10.03 -4.05 7.93
N ALA A 159 9.22 -2.99 7.98
CA ALA A 159 9.65 -1.66 7.55
C ALA A 159 10.80 -1.11 8.42
N ILE A 160 10.79 -1.37 9.73
CA ILE A 160 11.89 -1.03 10.64
C ILE A 160 13.16 -1.81 10.25
N GLY A 161 13.06 -3.11 10.00
CA GLY A 161 14.20 -3.93 9.55
C GLY A 161 14.82 -3.40 8.25
N ILE A 162 13.97 -3.04 7.27
CA ILE A 162 14.42 -2.42 6.00
C ILE A 162 15.09 -1.07 6.26
N ALA A 163 14.50 -0.24 7.13
CA ALA A 163 15.01 1.09 7.44
C ALA A 163 16.40 1.09 8.06
N LYS A 164 16.80 0.01 8.77
CA LYS A 164 18.16 -0.12 9.34
C LYS A 164 19.28 -0.04 8.30
N ALA A 165 18.99 -0.38 7.04
CA ALA A 165 19.98 -0.27 5.95
C ALA A 165 20.21 1.17 5.50
N PHE A 166 19.32 2.11 5.84
CA PHE A 166 19.40 3.50 5.43
C PHE A 166 19.74 4.41 6.61
N GLU A 167 20.79 5.21 6.45
CA GLU A 167 21.12 6.24 7.43
C GLU A 167 20.02 7.30 7.48
N GLY A 168 19.75 7.85 8.67
CA GLY A 168 18.52 8.62 8.88
C GLY A 168 18.31 9.84 7.96
N ARG A 169 19.39 10.45 7.44
CA ARG A 169 19.26 11.55 6.46
C ARG A 169 18.67 11.11 5.11
N LYS A 170 18.74 9.82 4.75
CA LYS A 170 18.12 9.29 3.53
C LYS A 170 16.62 9.03 3.70
N ILE A 171 16.15 8.77 4.94
CA ILE A 171 14.74 8.53 5.21
C ILE A 171 14.03 9.88 5.38
N LEU A 172 13.29 10.30 4.35
CA LEU A 172 12.56 11.56 4.40
C LEU A 172 11.42 11.53 5.40
N GLY A 173 10.81 10.35 5.60
CA GLY A 173 9.59 10.23 6.37
C GLY A 173 8.90 8.90 6.21
N VAL A 174 7.98 8.69 7.15
CA VAL A 174 7.24 7.46 7.35
C VAL A 174 5.78 7.83 7.54
N ARG A 175 4.90 7.17 6.79
CA ARG A 175 3.45 7.35 6.90
C ARG A 175 2.79 6.00 7.10
N GLU A 176 2.09 5.86 8.22
CA GLU A 176 1.16 4.75 8.38
C GLU A 176 -0.04 4.98 7.45
N GLU A 177 -0.41 3.94 6.70
CA GLU A 177 -1.52 3.96 5.74
C GLU A 177 -2.47 2.77 6.01
N PRO A 178 -3.62 3.01 6.67
CA PRO A 178 -4.61 1.98 6.94
C PRO A 178 -5.11 1.24 5.69
N GLN A 179 -5.12 1.89 4.52
CA GLN A 179 -5.54 1.27 3.26
C GLN A 179 -4.57 0.19 2.77
N LEU A 180 -3.36 0.07 3.35
CA LEU A 180 -2.37 -0.96 3.02
C LEU A 180 -2.45 -2.22 3.90
N ARG A 181 -3.42 -2.35 4.81
CA ARG A 181 -3.63 -3.56 5.64
C ARG A 181 -4.04 -4.80 4.82
N GLU A 182 -3.88 -5.99 5.38
CA GLU A 182 -4.29 -7.24 4.68
C GLU A 182 -5.82 -7.37 4.58
N GLN A 183 -6.29 -8.25 3.68
CA GLN A 183 -7.69 -8.69 3.65
C GLN A 183 -8.12 -9.18 5.02
N ASP A 184 -9.15 -8.56 5.59
CA ASP A 184 -9.73 -9.00 6.85
C ASP A 184 -10.51 -10.31 6.63
N PHE A 185 -10.20 -11.34 7.43
CA PHE A 185 -10.94 -12.60 7.39
C PHE A 185 -12.08 -12.60 8.43
N GLY A 186 -12.34 -11.48 9.09
CA GLY A 186 -13.28 -11.32 10.19
C GLY A 186 -12.61 -11.52 11.56
N ASN A 187 -13.39 -11.28 12.61
CA ASN A 187 -12.94 -11.37 14.01
C ASN A 187 -12.50 -12.78 14.42
N PHE A 188 -11.94 -12.94 15.63
CA PHE A 188 -11.56 -14.23 16.22
C PHE A 188 -12.60 -15.33 15.92
N GLN A 189 -12.16 -16.42 15.29
CA GLN A 189 -13.01 -17.57 14.96
C GLN A 189 -12.35 -18.87 15.39
N ASP A 190 -13.16 -19.93 15.45
CA ASP A 190 -12.70 -21.32 15.51
C ASP A 190 -11.79 -21.67 14.31
N PHE A 191 -10.67 -22.33 14.58
CA PHE A 191 -9.69 -22.74 13.58
C PHE A 191 -10.30 -23.60 12.46
N ASN A 192 -11.15 -24.57 12.80
CA ASN A 192 -11.77 -25.48 11.83
C ASN A 192 -12.71 -24.71 10.91
N LYS A 193 -13.47 -23.75 11.44
CA LYS A 193 -14.35 -22.89 10.64
C LYS A 193 -13.53 -22.06 9.65
N LYS A 194 -12.43 -21.47 10.09
CA LYS A 194 -11.51 -20.72 9.21
C LYS A 194 -10.89 -21.60 8.12
N GLN A 195 -10.56 -22.86 8.44
CA GLN A 195 -10.10 -23.81 7.42
C GLN A 195 -11.18 -24.15 6.39
N ALA A 196 -12.44 -24.31 6.83
CA ALA A 196 -13.55 -24.53 5.92
C ALA A 196 -13.76 -23.32 4.98
N GLU A 197 -13.78 -22.10 5.52
CA GLU A 197 -13.88 -20.85 4.74
C GLU A 197 -12.72 -20.71 3.74
N LYS A 198 -11.48 -21.05 4.13
CA LYS A 198 -10.33 -21.06 3.21
C LYS A 198 -10.49 -22.07 2.07
N ARG A 199 -11.07 -23.25 2.32
CA ARG A 199 -11.35 -24.25 1.28
C ARG A 199 -12.44 -23.77 0.34
N GLU A 200 -13.52 -23.22 0.89
CA GLU A 200 -14.62 -22.64 0.11
C GLU A 200 -14.09 -21.50 -0.77
N ARG A 201 -13.27 -20.61 -0.23
CA ARG A 201 -12.60 -19.55 -1.01
C ARG A 201 -11.81 -20.11 -2.19
N ARG A 202 -11.07 -21.22 -2.01
CA ARG A 202 -10.30 -21.84 -3.10
C ARG A 202 -11.22 -22.34 -4.22
N ALA A 203 -12.41 -22.83 -3.87
CA ALA A 203 -13.39 -23.27 -4.86
C ALA A 203 -14.16 -22.09 -5.51
N PHE A 204 -14.42 -21.02 -4.77
CA PHE A 204 -15.21 -19.87 -5.23
C PHE A 204 -14.41 -18.88 -6.06
N GLY A 205 -13.12 -18.69 -5.73
CA GLY A 205 -12.27 -17.65 -6.31
C GLY A 205 -11.83 -16.63 -5.27
N ARG A 206 -10.58 -16.18 -5.37
CA ARG A 206 -9.93 -15.33 -4.36
C ARG A 206 -10.44 -13.89 -4.39
N PHE A 207 -10.87 -13.42 -5.55
CA PHE A 207 -11.24 -12.03 -5.74
C PHE A 207 -12.65 -11.72 -5.18
N PHE A 208 -13.64 -12.56 -5.49
CA PHE A 208 -15.04 -12.27 -5.14
C PHE A 208 -15.51 -12.91 -3.82
N TYR A 209 -14.83 -13.95 -3.33
CA TYR A 209 -15.23 -14.59 -2.07
C TYR A 209 -15.10 -13.60 -0.91
N ARG A 210 -16.18 -13.43 -0.15
CA ARG A 210 -16.22 -12.59 1.05
C ARG A 210 -16.22 -13.46 2.29
N PHE A 211 -15.24 -13.25 3.16
CA PHE A 211 -15.24 -13.91 4.46
C PHE A 211 -16.39 -13.41 5.33
N PRO A 212 -17.02 -14.28 6.15
CA PRO A 212 -18.01 -13.84 7.14
C PRO A 212 -17.43 -12.77 8.08
N ASN A 213 -18.08 -11.62 8.19
CA ASN A 213 -17.63 -10.44 8.94
C ASN A 213 -16.24 -9.90 8.51
N GLY A 214 -15.77 -10.28 7.32
CA GLY A 214 -14.50 -9.83 6.77
C GLY A 214 -14.68 -9.17 5.40
N GLU A 215 -13.62 -9.18 4.61
CA GLU A 215 -13.54 -8.58 3.29
C GLU A 215 -13.55 -9.64 2.19
N SER A 216 -13.95 -9.22 1.00
CA SER A 216 -13.59 -9.85 -0.27
C SER A 216 -12.34 -9.19 -0.87
N GLY A 217 -11.74 -9.83 -1.88
CA GLY A 217 -10.68 -9.20 -2.68
C GLY A 217 -11.15 -7.92 -3.38
N ALA A 218 -12.43 -7.85 -3.78
CA ALA A 218 -13.03 -6.64 -4.34
C ALA A 218 -13.08 -5.48 -3.33
N ASP A 219 -13.42 -5.74 -2.07
CA ASP A 219 -13.42 -4.69 -1.02
C ASP A 219 -11.99 -4.14 -0.80
N VAL A 220 -10.97 -5.02 -0.86
CA VAL A 220 -9.57 -4.62 -0.78
C VAL A 220 -9.13 -3.82 -2.01
N TYR A 221 -9.59 -4.21 -3.21
CA TYR A 221 -9.32 -3.50 -4.46
C TYR A 221 -9.81 -2.05 -4.42
N ASP A 222 -11.00 -1.81 -3.86
CA ASP A 222 -11.58 -0.47 -3.77
C ASP A 222 -10.76 0.46 -2.86
N ARG A 223 -10.38 0.00 -1.66
CA ARG A 223 -9.54 0.82 -0.77
C ARG A 223 -8.13 1.04 -1.32
N ILE A 224 -7.58 0.07 -2.05
CA ILE A 224 -6.29 0.22 -2.72
C ILE A 224 -6.38 1.20 -3.89
N THR A 225 -7.50 1.25 -4.59
CA THR A 225 -7.76 2.28 -5.60
C THR A 225 -7.69 3.68 -5.00
N MET A 226 -8.35 3.90 -3.86
CA MET A 226 -8.29 5.19 -3.16
C MET A 226 -6.86 5.55 -2.76
N PHE A 227 -6.11 4.61 -2.19
CA PHE A 227 -4.71 4.82 -1.82
C PHE A 227 -3.83 5.16 -3.03
N SER A 228 -3.92 4.37 -4.11
CA SER A 228 -3.14 4.60 -5.33
C SER A 228 -3.43 5.97 -5.93
N ASP A 229 -4.68 6.42 -5.94
CA ASP A 229 -5.04 7.74 -6.45
C ASP A 229 -4.53 8.87 -5.54
N HIS A 230 -4.50 8.65 -4.22
CA HIS A 230 -3.89 9.59 -3.26
C HIS A 230 -2.38 9.70 -3.47
N MET A 231 -1.70 8.56 -3.60
CA MET A 231 -0.26 8.50 -3.83
C MET A 231 0.13 9.15 -5.16
N VAL A 232 -0.63 8.88 -6.24
CA VAL A 232 -0.41 9.51 -7.56
C VAL A 232 -0.59 11.02 -7.47
N ARG A 233 -1.64 11.51 -6.78
CA ARG A 233 -1.83 12.94 -6.55
C ARG A 233 -0.69 13.58 -5.76
N ASP A 234 -0.15 12.88 -4.77
CA ASP A 234 1.01 13.35 -4.00
C ASP A 234 2.27 13.45 -4.87
N ILE A 235 2.49 12.47 -5.76
CA ILE A 235 3.58 12.49 -6.76
C ILE A 235 3.40 13.66 -7.73
N ASP A 236 2.20 13.84 -8.28
CA ASP A 236 1.91 14.86 -9.28
C ASP A 236 1.95 16.28 -8.71
N ALA A 237 1.67 16.43 -7.42
CA ALA A 237 1.84 17.67 -6.67
C ALA A 237 3.31 17.98 -6.31
N GLY A 238 4.26 17.16 -6.77
CA GLY A 238 5.70 17.38 -6.57
C GLY A 238 6.14 17.34 -5.11
N ARG A 239 5.43 16.59 -4.25
CA ARG A 239 5.70 16.52 -2.80
C ARG A 239 7.04 15.92 -2.46
N PHE A 240 7.57 15.06 -3.34
CA PHE A 240 8.78 14.30 -3.12
C PHE A 240 9.97 14.89 -3.89
N PRO A 241 11.18 14.86 -3.32
CA PRO A 241 12.40 15.14 -4.06
C PRO A 241 12.56 14.26 -5.29
N GLU A 242 13.39 14.72 -6.23
CA GLU A 242 13.80 13.87 -7.34
C GLU A 242 14.54 12.64 -6.82
N ASN A 243 14.42 11.52 -7.53
CA ASN A 243 15.01 10.23 -7.17
C ASN A 243 14.58 9.65 -5.80
N THR A 244 13.42 10.06 -5.29
CA THR A 244 12.79 9.38 -4.15
C THR A 244 12.48 7.93 -4.49
N ASN A 245 12.81 6.99 -3.60
CA ASN A 245 12.39 5.60 -3.63
C ASN A 245 11.27 5.41 -2.59
N MET A 246 10.06 5.11 -3.04
CA MET A 246 8.93 4.88 -2.16
C MET A 246 8.86 3.40 -1.78
N ILE A 247 8.92 3.07 -0.49
CA ILE A 247 8.81 1.71 0.03
C ILE A 247 7.44 1.53 0.70
N LEU A 248 6.64 0.62 0.18
CA LEU A 248 5.30 0.27 0.64
C LEU A 248 5.38 -1.09 1.36
N ALA A 249 5.49 -1.06 2.69
CA ALA A 249 5.48 -2.27 3.51
C ALA A 249 4.05 -2.74 3.79
N THR A 250 3.65 -3.87 3.19
CA THR A 250 2.27 -4.36 3.13
C THR A 250 2.22 -5.89 3.21
N HIS A 251 1.23 -6.50 2.57
CA HIS A 251 0.87 -7.91 2.66
C HIS A 251 0.70 -8.56 1.29
N GLY A 252 0.66 -9.89 1.25
CA GLY A 252 0.72 -10.63 -0.02
C GLY A 252 -0.49 -10.40 -0.93
N LEU A 253 -1.71 -10.40 -0.38
CA LEU A 253 -2.89 -10.18 -1.22
C LEU A 253 -3.04 -8.70 -1.60
N THR A 254 -2.80 -7.81 -0.65
CA THR A 254 -2.88 -6.36 -0.85
C THR A 254 -1.88 -5.85 -1.89
N LEU A 255 -0.64 -6.35 -1.87
CA LEU A 255 0.38 -6.07 -2.88
C LEU A 255 -0.09 -6.45 -4.29
N ARG A 256 -0.64 -7.66 -4.47
CA ARG A 256 -1.13 -8.10 -5.78
C ARG A 256 -2.31 -7.28 -6.28
N LEU A 257 -3.19 -6.84 -5.38
CA LEU A 257 -4.29 -5.94 -5.75
C LEU A 257 -3.82 -4.54 -6.09
N PHE A 258 -2.75 -4.05 -5.47
CA PHE A 258 -2.07 -2.83 -5.90
C PHE A 258 -1.58 -2.97 -7.34
N LEU A 259 -0.88 -4.07 -7.67
CA LEU A 259 -0.40 -4.32 -9.04
C LEU A 259 -1.56 -4.47 -10.03
N MET A 260 -2.61 -5.22 -9.66
CA MET A 260 -3.83 -5.35 -10.45
C MET A 260 -4.44 -3.98 -10.75
N ARG A 261 -4.49 -3.08 -9.76
CA ARG A 261 -5.03 -1.73 -9.94
C ARG A 261 -4.08 -0.80 -10.70
N TRP A 262 -2.77 -1.03 -10.60
CA TRP A 262 -1.75 -0.27 -11.28
C TRP A 262 -1.73 -0.57 -12.78
N PHE A 263 -1.65 -1.85 -13.14
CA PHE A 263 -1.54 -2.34 -14.52
C PHE A 263 -2.89 -2.77 -15.12
N HIS A 264 -3.99 -2.51 -14.41
CA HIS A 264 -5.34 -2.81 -14.89
C HIS A 264 -5.58 -4.29 -15.25
N TRP A 265 -4.92 -5.21 -14.53
CA TRP A 265 -5.12 -6.66 -14.70
C TRP A 265 -6.61 -7.01 -14.60
N THR A 266 -7.05 -7.92 -15.46
CA THR A 266 -8.37 -8.53 -15.30
C THR A 266 -8.38 -9.42 -14.05
N VAL A 267 -9.57 -9.73 -13.54
CA VAL A 267 -9.71 -10.65 -12.39
C VAL A 267 -9.06 -12.00 -12.69
N ALA A 268 -9.20 -12.50 -13.93
CA ALA A 268 -8.59 -13.76 -14.34
C ALA A 268 -7.05 -13.73 -14.25
N GLU A 269 -6.42 -12.62 -14.64
CA GLU A 269 -4.96 -12.46 -14.50
C GLU A 269 -4.54 -12.40 -13.04
N TYR A 270 -5.27 -11.62 -12.22
CA TYR A 270 -4.99 -11.52 -10.79
C TYR A 270 -5.05 -12.88 -10.07
N GLU A 271 -6.00 -13.74 -10.43
CA GLU A 271 -6.16 -15.05 -9.79
C GLU A 271 -5.04 -16.03 -10.12
N ARG A 272 -4.35 -15.87 -11.25
CA ARG A 272 -3.18 -16.66 -11.64
C ARG A 272 -1.90 -16.27 -10.91
N ILE A 273 -1.82 -15.04 -10.39
CA ILE A 273 -0.61 -14.52 -9.79
C ILE A 273 -0.53 -14.91 -8.31
N ALA A 274 0.51 -15.66 -7.94
CA ALA A 274 0.76 -16.08 -6.58
C ALA A 274 1.32 -14.95 -5.72
N ASN A 275 1.15 -15.05 -4.39
CA ASN A 275 1.77 -14.08 -3.48
C ASN A 275 3.30 -14.19 -3.61
N PRO A 276 4.04 -13.06 -3.63
CA PRO A 276 5.49 -13.11 -3.55
C PRO A 276 5.95 -13.70 -2.21
N SER A 277 7.18 -14.19 -2.16
CA SER A 277 7.81 -14.69 -0.93
C SER A 277 7.83 -13.63 0.19
N ASN A 278 7.93 -14.08 1.45
CA ASN A 278 8.06 -13.16 2.59
C ASN A 278 9.29 -12.25 2.42
N SER A 279 9.11 -10.95 2.68
CA SER A 279 10.13 -9.90 2.51
C SER A 279 10.68 -9.73 1.08
N GLN A 280 10.14 -10.40 0.07
CA GLN A 280 10.58 -10.18 -1.32
C GLN A 280 10.14 -8.79 -1.80
N PRO A 281 11.06 -7.92 -2.25
CA PRO A 281 10.70 -6.64 -2.84
C PRO A 281 10.19 -6.84 -4.27
N ILE A 282 9.10 -6.15 -4.59
CA ILE A 282 8.55 -6.03 -5.95
C ILE A 282 8.69 -4.56 -6.36
N ILE A 283 9.54 -4.31 -7.35
CA ILE A 283 10.04 -3.00 -7.73
C ILE A 283 9.40 -2.55 -9.04
N LEU A 284 8.71 -1.41 -8.98
CA LEU A 284 8.33 -0.64 -10.15
C LEU A 284 9.38 0.45 -10.36
N GLU A 285 10.05 0.41 -11.50
CA GLU A 285 11.07 1.38 -11.90
C GLU A 285 10.49 2.42 -12.84
N ARG A 286 10.84 3.69 -12.61
CA ARG A 286 10.55 4.76 -13.56
C ARG A 286 11.31 4.47 -14.85
N ARG A 287 10.63 4.46 -16.00
CA ARG A 287 11.32 4.23 -17.28
C ARG A 287 12.31 5.37 -17.55
N GLU A 288 13.41 5.02 -18.20
CA GLU A 288 14.40 6.00 -18.65
C GLU A 288 13.86 6.83 -19.83
N ASN A 289 14.36 8.05 -19.97
CA ASN A 289 14.11 8.93 -21.12
C ASN A 289 12.63 9.23 -21.44
N ILE A 290 11.74 9.17 -20.44
CA ILE A 290 10.37 9.65 -20.63
C ILE A 290 10.39 11.19 -20.60
N ASP A 291 10.00 11.81 -21.71
CA ASP A 291 9.58 13.21 -21.69
C ASP A 291 8.24 13.28 -20.94
N VAL A 292 8.30 13.66 -19.65
CA VAL A 292 7.13 13.68 -18.77
C VAL A 292 6.21 14.83 -19.20
N GLN A 293 5.42 14.57 -20.23
CA GLN A 293 4.40 15.49 -20.70
C GLN A 293 3.25 15.55 -19.69
N SER A 294 2.61 16.71 -19.60
CA SER A 294 1.47 16.94 -18.69
C SER A 294 0.29 15.97 -18.92
N SER A 295 0.18 15.38 -20.11
CA SER A 295 -0.87 14.41 -20.49
C SER A 295 -0.58 12.97 -20.07
N MET A 296 0.67 12.60 -19.76
CA MET A 296 1.03 11.22 -19.43
C MET A 296 0.60 10.88 -18.00
N HIS A 297 -0.18 9.81 -17.84
CA HIS A 297 -0.59 9.35 -16.53
C HIS A 297 0.59 8.74 -15.74
N THR A 298 0.69 9.00 -14.44
CA THR A 298 1.83 8.57 -13.59
C THR A 298 2.13 7.09 -13.67
N LYS A 299 1.09 6.26 -13.75
CA LYS A 299 1.22 4.81 -13.87
C LYS A 299 1.98 4.37 -15.13
N GLU A 300 1.81 5.07 -16.26
CA GLU A 300 2.48 4.76 -17.53
C GLU A 300 3.99 5.00 -17.48
N CYS A 301 4.44 5.80 -16.52
CA CYS A 301 5.85 6.12 -16.35
C CYS A 301 6.65 5.02 -15.65
N TYR A 302 6.00 3.95 -15.19
CA TYR A 302 6.64 2.87 -14.44
C TYR A 302 6.51 1.53 -15.16
N VAL A 303 7.53 0.70 -14.99
CA VAL A 303 7.56 -0.72 -15.42
C VAL A 303 7.99 -1.58 -14.26
N LEU A 304 7.56 -2.83 -14.25
CA LEU A 304 8.05 -3.78 -13.26
C LEU A 304 9.48 -4.21 -13.62
N SER A 305 10.39 -4.27 -12.65
CA SER A 305 11.74 -4.76 -12.90
C SER A 305 11.72 -6.24 -13.31
N GLN A 306 12.75 -6.67 -14.05
CA GLN A 306 12.86 -8.06 -14.50
C GLN A 306 12.82 -9.07 -13.34
N GLU A 307 13.62 -8.81 -12.30
CA GLU A 307 13.66 -9.62 -11.08
C GLU A 307 12.30 -9.66 -10.36
N SER A 308 11.54 -8.56 -10.43
CA SER A 308 10.21 -8.47 -9.81
C SER A 308 9.15 -9.23 -10.58
N MET A 309 9.26 -9.30 -11.92
CA MET A 309 8.42 -10.19 -12.73
C MET A 309 8.71 -11.66 -12.37
N GLU A 310 9.97 -12.03 -12.23
CA GLU A 310 10.38 -13.39 -11.83
C GLU A 310 9.94 -13.73 -10.40
N GLY A 311 9.97 -12.76 -9.50
CA GLY A 311 9.47 -12.88 -8.12
C GLY A 311 7.95 -12.99 -8.00
N LEU A 312 7.20 -12.73 -9.07
CA LEU A 312 5.75 -12.88 -9.15
C LEU A 312 5.39 -14.07 -10.03
N ALA A 313 5.34 -15.26 -9.44
CA ALA A 313 4.93 -16.47 -10.14
C ALA A 313 3.56 -16.27 -10.84
N GLY A 314 3.55 -16.47 -12.16
CA GLY A 314 2.38 -16.25 -13.03
C GLY A 314 2.34 -14.87 -13.70
N CYS A 315 3.27 -13.97 -13.40
CA CYS A 315 3.39 -12.67 -14.07
C CYS A 315 4.21 -12.78 -15.36
N SER A 316 3.75 -12.13 -16.42
CA SER A 316 4.48 -11.99 -17.68
C SER A 316 4.70 -10.51 -18.01
N SER A 317 5.58 -10.24 -18.96
CA SER A 317 5.84 -8.88 -19.46
C SER A 317 4.59 -8.22 -20.04
N GLU A 318 3.68 -8.99 -20.63
CA GLU A 318 2.40 -8.52 -21.17
C GLU A 318 1.48 -7.94 -20.09
N LEU A 319 1.57 -8.47 -18.87
CA LEU A 319 0.81 -7.98 -17.72
C LEU A 319 1.42 -6.71 -17.13
N CYS A 320 2.63 -6.31 -17.50
CA CYS A 320 3.28 -5.12 -16.97
C CYS A 320 3.02 -3.87 -17.84
N THR A 321 1.83 -3.80 -18.45
CA THR A 321 1.40 -2.73 -19.36
C THR A 321 0.04 -2.16 -18.94
N MET A 322 -0.28 -0.94 -19.35
CA MET A 322 -1.57 -0.30 -19.05
C MET A 322 -2.70 -0.78 -19.97
N ILE A 323 -2.35 -1.34 -21.13
CA ILE A 323 -3.28 -1.85 -22.13
C ILE A 323 -2.98 -3.33 -22.29
N LEU A 324 -3.84 -4.16 -21.71
CA LEU A 324 -3.68 -5.61 -21.78
C LEU A 324 -3.90 -6.14 -23.21
N PRO A 325 -3.19 -7.20 -23.63
CA PRO A 325 -3.39 -7.83 -24.92
C PRO A 325 -4.77 -8.49 -25.03
N GLU A 326 -5.23 -8.71 -26.26
CA GLU A 326 -6.53 -9.33 -26.57
C GLU A 326 -6.72 -10.68 -25.86
N GLU A 327 -5.66 -11.49 -25.76
CA GLU A 327 -5.71 -12.78 -25.05
C GLU A 327 -6.09 -12.65 -23.57
N SER A 328 -5.73 -11.55 -22.92
CA SER A 328 -6.13 -11.28 -21.53
C SER A 328 -7.64 -11.14 -21.40
N TRP A 329 -8.31 -10.59 -22.43
CA TRP A 329 -9.76 -10.46 -22.50
C TRP A 329 -10.44 -11.79 -22.82
N THR A 330 -9.85 -12.59 -23.71
CA THR A 330 -10.31 -13.98 -23.96
C THR A 330 -10.28 -14.80 -22.66
N ARG A 331 -9.19 -14.72 -21.89
CA ARG A 331 -9.07 -15.37 -20.58
C ARG A 331 -10.06 -14.80 -19.56
N ALA A 332 -10.36 -13.50 -19.61
CA ALA A 332 -11.31 -12.86 -18.69
C ALA A 332 -12.75 -13.38 -18.85
N LEU A 333 -13.12 -13.92 -20.02
CA LEU A 333 -14.42 -14.56 -20.25
C LEU A 333 -14.52 -15.97 -19.62
N GLN A 334 -13.40 -16.54 -19.19
CA GLN A 334 -13.30 -17.89 -18.63
C GLN A 334 -12.84 -17.86 -17.17
N LEU A 335 -13.54 -17.11 -16.32
CA LEU A 335 -13.29 -17.10 -14.88
C LEU A 335 -13.43 -18.52 -14.32
N GLY A 336 -12.38 -19.03 -13.67
CA GLY A 336 -12.41 -20.32 -12.96
C GLY A 336 -12.42 -21.59 -13.82
N ASN A 337 -12.44 -21.52 -15.15
CA ASN A 337 -12.44 -22.71 -16.02
C ASN A 337 -11.06 -23.33 -16.26
N ASP A 338 -9.98 -22.63 -15.90
CA ASP A 338 -8.66 -23.26 -15.73
C ASP A 338 -8.61 -23.94 -14.35
N VAL A 339 -9.34 -25.06 -14.24
CA VAL A 339 -9.53 -25.90 -13.04
C VAL A 339 -8.20 -26.48 -12.48
N GLY A 340 -7.04 -26.05 -12.98
CA GLY A 340 -5.71 -26.42 -12.47
C GLY A 340 -4.94 -25.30 -11.74
N MET A 341 -5.31 -24.02 -11.86
CA MET A 341 -4.41 -22.90 -11.47
C MET A 341 -4.68 -22.30 -10.08
N SER A 342 -5.79 -22.66 -9.42
CA SER A 342 -5.94 -22.41 -7.97
C SER A 342 -4.99 -23.26 -7.10
N LEU A 343 -4.14 -24.10 -7.71
CA LEU A 343 -3.32 -25.11 -7.06
C LEU A 343 -1.83 -25.07 -7.46
N LEU A 344 -1.24 -23.92 -7.71
CA LEU A 344 0.22 -23.85 -7.51
C LEU A 344 0.47 -23.73 -6.00
N PRO A 345 0.95 -24.80 -5.32
CA PRO A 345 1.49 -24.62 -3.99
C PRO A 345 2.62 -23.57 -4.06
N PRO A 346 2.90 -22.83 -2.97
CA PRO A 346 4.09 -22.00 -2.93
C PRO A 346 5.31 -22.85 -3.34
N PRO A 347 6.24 -22.33 -4.15
CA PRO A 347 7.43 -23.08 -4.53
C PRO A 347 8.12 -23.57 -3.26
N ASN A 348 8.36 -24.88 -3.21
CA ASN A 348 8.94 -25.65 -2.11
C ASN A 348 9.80 -24.79 -1.16
N ALA A 349 9.28 -24.45 0.02
CA ALA A 349 10.17 -24.25 1.16
C ALA A 349 10.89 -25.59 1.38
N PRO A 350 12.23 -25.64 1.41
CA PRO A 350 12.93 -26.88 1.67
C PRO A 350 12.46 -27.42 3.03
N ARG A 351 12.01 -28.68 3.05
CA ARG A 351 11.83 -29.40 4.32
C ARG A 351 13.19 -29.40 5.03
N PRO A 352 13.26 -29.21 6.36
CA PRO A 352 14.50 -29.44 7.08
C PRO A 352 14.97 -30.85 6.73
N SER A 353 16.19 -30.93 6.19
CA SER A 353 16.86 -32.18 5.95
C SER A 353 16.78 -33.00 7.23
N LYS A 354 16.25 -34.22 7.14
CA LYS A 354 16.45 -35.21 8.19
C LYS A 354 17.93 -35.22 8.51
N GLU A 355 18.27 -34.96 9.77
CA GLU A 355 19.59 -35.16 10.33
C GLU A 355 20.12 -36.49 9.81
N LYS A 356 21.23 -36.44 9.06
CA LYS A 356 22.10 -37.59 8.99
C LYS A 356 22.79 -37.66 10.33
N SER A 357 22.36 -38.63 11.14
CA SER A 357 23.16 -39.18 12.22
C SER A 357 24.56 -39.48 11.67
N TYR A 358 25.54 -38.73 12.13
CA TYR A 358 26.91 -39.20 12.14
C TYR A 358 27.14 -39.77 13.53
N ASP A 359 26.82 -41.05 13.67
CA ASP A 359 27.44 -41.90 14.68
C ASP A 359 28.72 -42.49 14.05
N GLU A 360 29.80 -42.39 14.83
CA GLU A 360 30.97 -43.30 14.91
C GLU A 360 31.80 -43.55 13.62
N ASP A 361 32.93 -42.85 13.50
CA ASP A 361 34.30 -43.36 13.80
C ASP A 361 35.40 -42.33 13.43
#